data_AF-A0A7L5C0U2-F1
#
_entry.id   AF-A0A7L5C0U2-F1
#
_cell.length_a   1.000
_cell.length_b   1.000
_cell.length_c   1.000
_cell.angle_alpha   90.00
_cell.angle_beta   90.00
_cell.angle_gamma   90.00
#
_symmetry.space_group_name_H-M   'P 1'
#
loop_
_entity.id
_entity.type
_entity.pdbx_description
1 polymer ?
#
loop_
_entity_poly.entity_id
_entity_poly.type
_entity_poly.pdbx_seq_one_letter_code
_entity_poly.pdbx_strand_id
1 'polypeptide(L)'
;MKAARGPGARPLRPEQVALDPPRDRLRELYAALDQKRSDFADLERWNLSPLIGRPVTPDAPATFEEMLPLWVGSVAERLQDADRIEAYRAYLSRFVERATFDALLLDYAGSISPGEVTETDLSAIHSLVHLKRIVESLPPRDGRVVILEIGGGFGLLGALAHRHIDVPLCYVSVDAVPESTAYSEAYLRNLGLDVVYATDAEGLARRDCDCVVAPAWAAGRIAPGSVDVAINFSSIQEMPDRAARAYLDAVPVWLRTGGAFLFANSREFFYKREYLQGPPLYIEYKSYSPRSRTTDFPIEIFRKRVDAPDWVDAALTAERDYYIELKAKLEAQVEKGRTALEPLRERIARQSEAMRIRVETTQNLRARIQELQEKQKTMAERVQALTRRAEKAEAALTKGSSSKPAPKATAKGSDPKA
;
A
#
# COMPACT_ATOMS: atom_id res chain seq x y z
N MET A 1 -8.47 -5.42 31.02
CA MET A 1 -9.21 -4.31 30.38
C MET A 1 -9.75 -4.81 29.04
N LYS A 2 -11.08 -4.86 28.87
CA LYS A 2 -11.70 -5.17 27.57
C LYS A 2 -11.69 -3.88 26.73
N ALA A 3 -10.91 -3.86 25.65
CA ALA A 3 -10.94 -2.75 24.71
C ALA A 3 -12.32 -2.69 24.03
N ALA A 4 -13.02 -1.58 24.20
CA ALA A 4 -14.27 -1.31 23.51
C ALA A 4 -13.98 -1.19 22.00
N ARG A 5 -14.52 -2.12 21.20
CA ARG A 5 -14.55 -1.97 19.74
C ARG A 5 -15.53 -0.85 19.42
N GLY A 6 -15.01 0.31 19.04
CA GLY A 6 -15.81 1.40 18.50
C GLY A 6 -16.59 0.93 17.25
N PRO A 7 -17.71 1.60 16.91
CA PRO A 7 -18.47 1.28 15.71
C PRO A 7 -17.54 1.39 14.50
N GLY A 8 -17.25 0.26 13.86
CA GLY A 8 -16.37 0.22 12.69
C GLY A 8 -16.92 1.16 11.63
N ALA A 9 -16.12 2.18 11.28
CA ALA A 9 -16.43 3.09 10.19
C ALA A 9 -16.80 2.26 8.96
N ARG A 10 -18.03 2.45 8.46
CA ARG A 10 -18.44 1.77 7.23
C ARG A 10 -17.57 2.30 6.10
N PRO A 11 -17.03 1.42 5.26
CA PRO A 11 -16.44 1.88 4.02
C PRO A 11 -17.50 2.66 3.19
N LEU A 12 -17.36 3.99 3.07
CA LEU A 12 -17.84 4.88 2.00
C LEU A 12 -17.94 4.15 0.65
N ARG A 13 -19.09 4.28 0.02
CA ARG A 13 -19.29 3.71 -1.30
C ARG A 13 -18.51 4.54 -2.33
N PRO A 14 -17.99 3.95 -3.41
CA PRO A 14 -17.28 4.69 -4.48
C PRO A 14 -18.05 5.91 -5.00
N GLU A 15 -19.37 5.80 -5.06
CA GLU A 15 -20.31 6.88 -5.42
C GLU A 15 -20.34 8.08 -4.45
N GLN A 16 -19.72 7.98 -3.27
CA GLN A 16 -19.67 9.03 -2.25
C GLN A 16 -18.38 9.86 -2.29
N VAL A 17 -17.40 9.48 -3.10
CA VAL A 17 -16.12 10.20 -3.22
C VAL A 17 -16.11 10.94 -4.55
N ALA A 18 -16.46 12.23 -4.52
CA ALA A 18 -16.27 13.11 -5.67
C ALA A 18 -14.76 13.36 -5.85
N LEU A 19 -14.11 12.54 -6.68
CA LEU A 19 -12.69 12.67 -7.03
C LEU A 19 -12.42 13.65 -8.17
N ASP A 20 -13.45 14.29 -8.73
CA ASP A 20 -13.29 15.36 -9.72
C ASP A 20 -13.46 16.71 -9.01
N PRO A 21 -12.38 17.34 -8.53
CA PRO A 21 -12.47 18.63 -7.87
C PRO A 21 -12.96 19.68 -8.89
N PRO A 22 -14.04 20.44 -8.60
CA PRO A 22 -14.52 21.47 -9.51
C PRO A 22 -13.40 22.46 -9.87
N ARG A 23 -13.33 22.88 -11.14
CA ARG A 23 -12.27 23.80 -11.62
C ARG A 23 -12.20 25.07 -10.77
N ASP A 24 -13.35 25.64 -10.39
CA ASP A 24 -13.43 26.82 -9.54
C ASP A 24 -12.88 26.57 -8.13
N ARG A 25 -13.03 25.34 -7.63
CA ARG A 25 -12.51 24.93 -6.34
C ARG A 25 -10.98 24.82 -6.32
N LEU A 26 -10.40 24.23 -7.36
CA LEU A 26 -8.94 24.21 -7.49
C LEU A 26 -8.39 25.64 -7.62
N ARG A 27 -9.08 26.53 -8.36
CA ARG A 27 -8.73 27.96 -8.42
C ARG A 27 -8.75 28.62 -7.05
N GLU A 28 -9.75 28.35 -6.21
CA GLU A 28 -9.79 28.83 -4.82
C GLU A 28 -8.59 28.34 -4.01
N LEU A 29 -8.19 27.06 -4.15
CA LEU A 29 -7.05 26.50 -3.43
C LEU A 29 -5.73 27.13 -3.87
N TYR A 30 -5.51 27.30 -5.17
CA TYR A 30 -4.34 28.01 -5.70
C TYR A 30 -4.34 29.49 -5.30
N ALA A 31 -5.50 30.15 -5.21
CA ALA A 31 -5.62 31.51 -4.70
C ALA A 31 -5.38 31.61 -3.18
N ALA A 32 -5.66 30.53 -2.43
CA ALA A 32 -5.51 30.44 -0.98
C ALA A 32 -4.17 29.82 -0.53
N LEU A 33 -3.22 29.61 -1.44
CA LEU A 33 -1.90 29.00 -1.20
C LEU A 33 -1.14 29.64 -0.04
N ASP A 34 -1.41 30.91 0.29
CA ASP A 34 -0.80 31.60 1.42
C ASP A 34 -1.49 31.41 2.78
N GLN A 35 -2.71 30.84 2.89
CA GLN A 35 -3.47 30.94 4.16
C GLN A 35 -4.33 29.76 4.65
N LYS A 36 -4.48 28.61 3.97
CA LYS A 36 -5.25 27.49 4.56
C LYS A 36 -4.69 26.09 4.27
N ARG A 37 -4.82 25.20 5.26
CA ARG A 37 -4.76 23.73 5.06
C ARG A 37 -5.79 23.39 3.96
N SER A 38 -5.39 22.55 3.00
CA SER A 38 -6.31 22.00 1.99
C SER A 38 -7.48 21.31 2.71
N ASP A 39 -8.73 21.62 2.33
CA ASP A 39 -9.91 20.93 2.88
C ASP A 39 -9.93 19.43 2.47
N PHE A 40 -9.04 19.01 1.55
CA PHE A 40 -8.78 17.59 1.26
C PHE A 40 -7.90 16.90 2.33
N ALA A 41 -7.40 17.64 3.33
CA ALA A 41 -6.67 17.08 4.48
C ALA A 41 -7.61 16.35 5.45
N ASP A 42 -8.89 16.75 5.48
CA ASP A 42 -9.93 16.19 6.35
C ASP A 42 -10.81 15.15 5.64
N LEU A 43 -10.63 14.93 4.32
CA LEU A 43 -11.14 13.72 3.70
C LEU A 43 -10.49 12.54 4.41
N GLU A 44 -11.31 11.69 5.03
CA GLU A 44 -10.91 10.35 5.43
C GLU A 44 -10.29 9.68 4.20
N ARG A 45 -8.96 9.74 4.09
CA ARG A 45 -8.23 9.13 2.98
C ARG A 45 -7.97 7.68 3.32
N TRP A 46 -8.69 6.86 2.57
CA TRP A 46 -8.69 5.41 2.51
C TRP A 46 -7.42 4.86 1.86
N ASN A 47 -7.16 3.57 1.83
CA ASN A 47 -7.24 2.53 2.85
C ASN A 47 -6.13 1.57 2.41
N LEU A 48 -4.93 1.77 2.95
CA LEU A 48 -3.76 0.93 2.68
C LEU A 48 -3.92 -0.52 3.17
N SER A 49 -5.07 -0.90 3.78
CA SER A 49 -5.35 -2.25 4.31
C SER A 49 -4.93 -3.40 3.42
N PRO A 50 -5.15 -3.39 2.09
CA PRO A 50 -4.78 -4.54 1.27
C PRO A 50 -3.27 -4.76 1.20
N LEU A 51 -2.47 -3.69 1.35
CA LEU A 51 -1.01 -3.71 1.27
C LEU A 51 -0.35 -3.84 2.65
N ILE A 52 -0.91 -3.16 3.64
CA ILE A 52 -0.38 -3.07 5.01
C ILE A 52 -0.99 -4.15 5.92
N GLY A 53 -2.05 -4.82 5.48
CA GLY A 53 -2.79 -5.80 6.28
C GLY A 53 -3.66 -5.18 7.38
N ARG A 54 -3.69 -3.85 7.52
CA ARG A 54 -4.59 -3.14 8.46
C ARG A 54 -5.09 -1.78 7.93
N PRO A 55 -6.25 -1.28 8.41
CA PRO A 55 -6.79 0.01 8.01
C PRO A 55 -5.88 1.16 8.43
N VAL A 56 -5.63 2.06 7.47
CA VAL A 56 -5.03 3.37 7.74
C VAL A 56 -6.18 4.37 7.87
N THR A 57 -6.22 5.04 9.02
CA THR A 57 -7.26 6.02 9.38
C THR A 57 -6.58 7.27 9.98
N PRO A 58 -7.29 8.40 10.11
CA PRO A 58 -6.76 9.56 10.84
C PRO A 58 -6.25 9.22 12.24
N ASP A 59 -6.95 8.32 12.95
CA ASP A 59 -6.64 7.87 14.31
C ASP A 59 -5.58 6.76 14.38
N ALA A 60 -5.27 6.12 13.24
CA ALA A 60 -4.28 5.06 13.12
C ALA A 60 -3.50 5.22 11.80
N PRO A 61 -2.60 6.21 11.70
CA PRO A 61 -1.85 6.49 10.48
C PRO A 61 -0.94 5.32 10.08
N ALA A 62 -0.50 5.32 8.82
CA ALA A 62 0.59 4.47 8.38
C ALA A 62 1.87 4.86 9.14
N THR A 63 2.59 3.86 9.62
CA THR A 63 3.85 3.99 10.36
C THR A 63 5.02 3.83 9.41
N PHE A 64 6.20 4.26 9.86
CA PHE A 64 7.44 4.06 9.11
C PHE A 64 7.73 2.56 8.85
N GLU A 65 7.45 1.70 9.83
CA GLU A 65 7.62 0.25 9.73
C GLU A 65 6.76 -0.38 8.63
N GLU A 66 5.59 0.20 8.34
CA GLU A 66 4.70 -0.28 7.28
C GLU A 66 5.08 0.26 5.90
N MET A 67 5.80 1.37 5.89
CA MET A 67 6.36 1.92 4.68
C MET A 67 7.57 1.08 4.24
N LEU A 68 8.51 0.75 5.13
CA LEU A 68 9.79 0.11 4.78
C LEU A 68 9.69 -1.10 3.81
N PRO A 69 8.82 -2.11 4.02
CA PRO A 69 8.74 -3.27 3.12
C PRO A 69 8.41 -2.89 1.69
N LEU A 70 7.62 -1.82 1.52
CA LEU A 70 7.22 -1.32 0.24
C LEU A 70 8.37 -0.67 -0.51
N TRP A 71 9.36 -0.01 0.12
CA TRP A 71 10.42 0.74 -0.60
C TRP A 71 11.80 0.08 -0.58
N VAL A 72 12.18 -0.53 0.54
CA VAL A 72 13.54 -1.06 0.79
C VAL A 72 13.53 -2.45 1.42
N GLY A 73 12.38 -3.13 1.43
CA GLY A 73 12.25 -4.48 1.98
C GLY A 73 11.62 -5.48 1.01
N SER A 74 10.85 -6.43 1.55
CA SER A 74 10.40 -7.63 0.82
C SER A 74 9.62 -7.38 -0.47
N VAL A 75 8.92 -6.25 -0.60
CA VAL A 75 8.20 -5.90 -1.84
C VAL A 75 9.17 -5.30 -2.87
N ALA A 76 10.13 -4.50 -2.41
CA ALA A 76 11.14 -3.87 -3.26
C ALA A 76 12.11 -4.90 -3.87
N GLU A 77 12.48 -5.92 -3.09
CA GLU A 77 13.37 -7.00 -3.47
C GLU A 77 12.68 -8.12 -4.26
N ARG A 78 11.35 -8.08 -4.36
CA ARG A 78 10.59 -9.12 -5.06
C ARG A 78 10.95 -9.12 -6.53
N LEU A 79 11.20 -10.31 -7.08
CA LEU A 79 11.28 -10.53 -8.52
C LEU A 79 9.94 -10.18 -9.17
N GLN A 80 10.00 -9.42 -10.26
CA GLN A 80 8.82 -8.96 -10.97
C GLN A 80 8.51 -9.88 -12.15
N ASP A 81 7.21 -10.08 -12.37
CA ASP A 81 6.71 -10.84 -13.52
C ASP A 81 6.72 -10.01 -14.81
N ALA A 82 6.48 -10.69 -15.93
CA ALA A 82 6.47 -10.06 -17.25
C ALA A 82 5.40 -8.95 -17.37
N ASP A 83 4.24 -9.13 -16.73
CA ASP A 83 3.15 -8.15 -16.74
C ASP A 83 3.58 -6.85 -16.06
N ARG A 84 4.29 -6.95 -14.94
CA ARG A 84 4.83 -5.79 -14.23
C ARG A 84 5.88 -5.06 -15.06
N ILE A 85 6.81 -5.79 -15.67
CA ILE A 85 7.83 -5.21 -16.56
C ILE A 85 7.17 -4.51 -17.75
N GLU A 86 6.16 -5.15 -18.36
CA GLU A 86 5.42 -4.57 -19.48
C GLU A 86 4.62 -3.33 -19.06
N ALA A 87 4.09 -3.28 -17.84
CA ALA A 87 3.44 -2.07 -17.33
C ALA A 87 4.41 -0.87 -17.27
N TYR A 88 5.65 -1.08 -16.81
CA TYR A 88 6.70 -0.06 -16.85
C TYR A 88 7.05 0.33 -18.28
N ARG A 89 7.25 -0.66 -19.16
CA ARG A 89 7.56 -0.44 -20.57
C ARG A 89 6.48 0.39 -21.27
N ALA A 90 5.22 0.03 -21.11
CA ALA A 90 4.07 0.72 -21.71
C ALA A 90 3.87 2.13 -21.16
N TYR A 91 4.19 2.37 -19.89
CA TYR A 91 4.15 3.70 -19.32
C TYR A 91 5.30 4.57 -19.84
N LEU A 92 6.53 4.06 -19.79
CA LEU A 92 7.74 4.79 -20.16
C LEU A 92 7.90 4.96 -21.68
N SER A 93 7.16 4.21 -22.50
CA SER A 93 7.16 4.37 -23.96
C SER A 93 6.66 5.75 -24.42
N ARG A 94 6.05 6.53 -23.53
CA ARG A 94 5.70 7.94 -23.75
C ARG A 94 6.91 8.87 -23.75
N PHE A 95 8.04 8.41 -23.20
CA PHE A 95 9.22 9.22 -22.94
C PHE A 95 10.48 8.68 -23.60
N VAL A 96 10.59 7.36 -23.74
CA VAL A 96 11.75 6.69 -24.36
C VAL A 96 11.30 5.57 -25.27
N GLU A 97 12.12 5.29 -26.29
CA GLU A 97 11.88 4.14 -27.16
C GLU A 97 12.01 2.82 -26.40
N ARG A 98 11.25 1.82 -26.82
CA ARG A 98 11.27 0.47 -26.23
C ARG A 98 12.69 -0.11 -26.16
N ALA A 99 13.46 0.03 -27.23
CA ALA A 99 14.84 -0.45 -27.30
C ALA A 99 15.74 0.23 -26.26
N THR A 100 15.52 1.51 -25.97
CA THR A 100 16.25 2.25 -24.93
C THR A 100 15.90 1.73 -23.53
N PHE A 101 14.61 1.50 -23.25
CA PHE A 101 14.19 0.88 -21.98
C PHE A 101 14.80 -0.51 -21.79
N ASP A 102 14.79 -1.34 -22.83
CA ASP A 102 15.37 -2.69 -22.78
C ASP A 102 16.88 -2.66 -22.59
N ALA A 103 17.58 -1.71 -23.23
CA ALA A 103 19.01 -1.51 -23.02
C ALA A 103 19.32 -1.09 -21.58
N LEU A 104 18.55 -0.15 -21.01
CA LEU A 104 18.69 0.26 -19.60
C LEU A 104 18.44 -0.91 -18.64
N LEU A 105 17.42 -1.72 -18.93
CA LEU A 105 17.11 -2.89 -18.12
C LEU A 105 18.21 -3.95 -18.17
N LEU A 106 18.75 -4.22 -19.36
CA LEU A 106 19.85 -5.17 -19.54
C LEU A 106 21.13 -4.68 -18.87
N ASP A 107 21.44 -3.39 -19.01
CA ASP A 107 22.65 -2.80 -18.45
C ASP A 107 22.62 -2.77 -16.92
N TYR A 108 21.47 -2.43 -16.36
CA TYR A 108 21.30 -2.31 -14.91
C TYR A 108 21.02 -3.66 -14.23
N ALA A 109 19.96 -4.37 -14.64
CA ALA A 109 19.58 -5.64 -14.01
C ALA A 109 20.43 -6.82 -14.51
N GLY A 110 20.80 -6.81 -15.79
CA GLY A 110 21.57 -7.90 -16.40
C GLY A 110 23.04 -7.97 -15.96
N SER A 111 23.57 -6.92 -15.34
CA SER A 111 24.91 -6.94 -14.74
C SER A 111 24.96 -7.60 -13.35
N ILE A 112 23.81 -7.71 -12.67
CA ILE A 112 23.69 -8.28 -11.32
C ILE A 112 23.15 -9.72 -11.39
N SER A 113 22.04 -9.94 -12.11
CA SER A 113 21.44 -11.26 -12.35
C SER A 113 20.58 -11.26 -13.63
N PRO A 114 21.07 -11.78 -14.76
CA PRO A 114 20.29 -11.85 -16.00
C PRO A 114 18.94 -12.57 -15.82
N GLY A 115 17.84 -11.84 -16.03
CA GLY A 115 16.47 -12.37 -15.93
C GLY A 115 15.81 -12.19 -14.56
N GLU A 116 16.52 -11.69 -13.56
CA GLU A 116 15.99 -11.40 -12.22
C GLU A 116 15.80 -9.90 -12.04
N VAL A 117 14.69 -9.37 -12.55
CA VAL A 117 14.35 -7.95 -12.42
C VAL A 117 13.55 -7.72 -11.15
N THR A 118 14.04 -6.87 -10.26
CA THR A 118 13.35 -6.46 -9.04
C THR A 118 12.55 -5.17 -9.24
N GLU A 119 11.71 -4.83 -8.27
CA GLU A 119 10.97 -3.55 -8.28
C GLU A 119 11.92 -2.35 -8.11
N THR A 120 13.02 -2.53 -7.37
CA THR A 120 14.06 -1.52 -7.22
C THR A 120 14.69 -1.18 -8.56
N ASP A 121 14.94 -2.18 -9.40
CA ASP A 121 15.53 -1.98 -10.74
C ASP A 121 14.60 -1.18 -11.65
N LEU A 122 13.34 -1.59 -11.73
CA LEU A 122 12.33 -0.86 -12.50
C LEU A 122 12.14 0.57 -11.99
N SER A 123 12.21 0.77 -10.68
CA SER A 123 12.08 2.09 -10.05
C SER A 123 13.24 3.01 -10.39
N ALA A 124 14.47 2.50 -10.40
CA ALA A 124 15.66 3.25 -10.78
C ALA A 124 15.61 3.68 -12.25
N ILE A 125 15.24 2.77 -13.16
CA ILE A 125 15.06 3.07 -14.59
C ILE A 125 13.98 4.13 -14.79
N HIS A 126 12.85 4.00 -14.09
CA HIS A 126 11.79 5.00 -14.12
C HIS A 126 12.29 6.39 -13.68
N SER A 127 13.01 6.48 -12.56
CA SER A 127 13.61 7.75 -12.11
C SER A 127 14.54 8.34 -13.15
N LEU A 128 15.44 7.51 -13.72
CA LEU A 128 16.40 7.94 -14.72
C LEU A 128 15.73 8.47 -15.99
N VAL A 129 14.72 7.78 -16.51
CA VAL A 129 14.00 8.20 -17.73
C VAL A 129 13.36 9.57 -17.55
N HIS A 130 12.69 9.81 -16.41
CA HIS A 130 12.10 11.11 -16.13
C HIS A 130 13.15 12.20 -15.92
N LEU A 131 14.25 11.88 -15.23
CA LEU A 131 15.36 12.81 -15.04
C LEU A 131 16.02 13.19 -16.37
N LYS A 132 16.34 12.21 -17.21
CA LYS A 132 16.91 12.42 -18.55
C LYS A 132 16.03 13.35 -19.39
N ARG A 133 14.73 13.07 -19.46
CA ARG A 133 13.76 13.92 -20.17
C ARG A 133 13.78 15.37 -19.68
N ILE A 134 13.82 15.58 -18.37
CA ILE A 134 13.85 16.94 -17.81
C ILE A 134 15.16 17.65 -18.17
N VAL A 135 16.30 16.96 -18.04
CA VAL A 135 17.61 17.52 -18.35
C VAL A 135 17.68 17.92 -19.83
N GLU A 136 17.20 17.07 -20.73
CA GLU A 136 17.11 17.33 -22.18
C GLU A 136 16.16 18.49 -22.52
N SER A 137 15.17 18.75 -21.67
CA SER A 137 14.22 19.86 -21.85
C SER A 137 14.72 21.19 -21.25
N LEU A 138 15.88 21.21 -20.58
CA LEU A 138 16.38 22.44 -19.96
C LEU A 138 16.85 23.44 -21.02
N PRO A 139 16.71 24.75 -20.76
CA PRO A 139 17.35 25.76 -21.59
C PRO A 139 18.88 25.53 -21.63
N PRO A 140 19.52 25.71 -22.80
CA PRO A 140 20.98 25.61 -22.92
C PRO A 140 21.69 26.47 -21.89
N ARG A 141 22.82 25.98 -21.40
CA ARG A 141 23.66 26.71 -20.45
C ARG A 141 25.13 26.40 -20.67
N ASP A 142 25.95 27.32 -20.20
CA ASP A 142 27.38 27.09 -20.10
C ASP A 142 27.68 26.21 -18.87
N GLY A 143 28.64 25.30 -19.05
CA GLY A 143 29.12 24.41 -18.00
C GLY A 143 28.21 23.22 -17.70
N ARG A 144 28.44 22.60 -16.53
CA ARG A 144 27.75 21.39 -16.10
C ARG A 144 26.31 21.67 -15.64
N VAL A 145 25.40 20.74 -15.92
CA VAL A 145 24.05 20.69 -15.34
C VAL A 145 24.14 20.24 -13.89
N VAL A 146 23.50 20.98 -12.98
CA VAL A 146 23.51 20.71 -11.54
C VAL A 146 22.21 20.03 -11.14
N ILE A 147 22.31 18.78 -10.71
CA ILE A 147 21.18 17.98 -10.25
C ILE A 147 21.29 17.84 -8.74
N LEU A 148 20.28 18.29 -7.99
CA LEU A 148 20.18 18.13 -6.54
C LEU A 148 19.19 17.03 -6.20
N GLU A 149 19.65 15.94 -5.57
CA GLU A 149 18.81 14.88 -5.03
C GLU A 149 18.62 15.03 -3.53
N ILE A 150 17.36 15.17 -3.09
CA ILE A 150 16.97 15.16 -1.69
C ILE A 150 16.62 13.72 -1.30
N GLY A 151 17.36 13.16 -0.35
CA GLY A 151 17.24 11.77 0.08
C GLY A 151 17.84 10.80 -0.94
N GLY A 152 19.08 11.04 -1.36
CA GLY A 152 19.71 10.24 -2.42
C GLY A 152 20.17 8.84 -2.02
N GLY A 153 20.00 8.46 -0.75
CA GLY A 153 20.38 7.15 -0.25
C GLY A 153 21.85 6.88 -0.51
N PHE A 154 22.15 5.73 -1.11
CA PHE A 154 23.51 5.32 -1.45
C PHE A 154 24.01 5.82 -2.82
N GLY A 155 23.28 6.73 -3.50
CA GLY A 155 23.77 7.41 -4.70
C GLY A 155 23.55 6.70 -6.04
N LEU A 156 22.69 5.67 -6.09
CA LEU A 156 22.41 4.92 -7.32
C LEU A 156 21.97 5.79 -8.49
N LEU A 157 21.03 6.72 -8.26
CA LEU A 157 20.52 7.55 -9.34
C LEU A 157 21.59 8.51 -9.89
N GLY A 158 22.51 8.98 -9.03
CA GLY A 158 23.68 9.75 -9.45
C GLY A 158 24.61 8.95 -10.36
N ALA A 159 24.88 7.68 -10.02
CA ALA A 159 25.66 6.79 -10.88
C ALA A 159 24.99 6.56 -12.25
N LEU A 160 23.69 6.29 -12.25
CA LEU A 160 22.90 6.10 -13.48
C LEU A 160 22.84 7.37 -14.33
N ALA A 161 22.70 8.54 -13.70
CA ALA A 161 22.69 9.82 -14.39
C ALA A 161 23.99 10.04 -15.15
N HIS A 162 25.16 9.89 -14.51
CA HIS A 162 26.46 10.03 -15.16
C HIS A 162 26.70 9.04 -16.30
N ARG A 163 26.09 7.86 -16.23
CA ARG A 163 26.23 6.83 -17.26
C ARG A 163 25.36 7.04 -18.49
N HIS A 164 24.17 7.63 -18.32
CA HIS A 164 23.13 7.62 -19.35
C HIS A 164 22.61 8.99 -19.78
N ILE A 165 23.01 10.07 -19.10
CA ILE A 165 22.66 11.43 -19.48
C ILE A 165 23.85 12.05 -20.21
N ASP A 166 23.64 12.35 -21.50
CA ASP A 166 24.70 12.72 -22.44
C ASP A 166 25.12 14.20 -22.35
N VAL A 167 25.04 14.79 -21.15
CA VAL A 167 25.51 16.15 -20.87
C VAL A 167 26.41 16.17 -19.64
N PRO A 168 27.45 17.02 -19.60
CA PRO A 168 28.26 17.18 -18.41
C PRO A 168 27.38 17.59 -17.22
N LEU A 169 27.46 16.85 -16.10
CA LEU A 169 26.66 17.12 -14.92
C LEU A 169 27.49 17.12 -13.63
N CYS A 170 27.00 17.84 -12.63
CA CYS A 170 27.45 17.76 -11.23
C CYS A 170 26.24 17.30 -10.41
N TYR A 171 26.34 16.11 -9.80
CA TYR A 171 25.28 15.49 -9.04
C TYR A 171 25.45 15.75 -7.54
N VAL A 172 24.56 16.55 -6.97
CA VAL A 172 24.55 16.89 -5.55
C VAL A 172 23.55 15.99 -4.83
N SER A 173 24.03 15.05 -4.02
CA SER A 173 23.19 14.16 -3.20
C SER A 173 23.19 14.66 -1.76
N VAL A 174 21.99 14.97 -1.22
CA VAL A 174 21.82 15.32 0.18
C VAL A 174 20.97 14.28 0.90
N ASP A 175 21.43 13.79 2.06
CA ASP A 175 20.69 12.79 2.83
C ASP A 175 20.72 13.07 4.33
N ALA A 176 19.62 12.75 5.03
CA ALA A 176 19.49 12.94 6.47
C ALA A 176 20.15 11.79 7.26
N VAL A 177 20.36 10.63 6.64
CA VAL A 177 20.97 9.46 7.26
C VAL A 177 22.49 9.51 7.02
N PRO A 178 23.33 9.68 8.05
CA PRO A 178 24.77 9.77 7.90
C PRO A 178 25.38 8.55 7.19
N GLU A 179 24.90 7.35 7.51
CA GLU A 179 25.33 6.09 6.89
C GLU A 179 25.06 6.11 5.38
N SER A 180 23.90 6.58 4.95
CA SER A 180 23.58 6.75 3.53
C SER A 180 24.58 7.67 2.83
N THR A 181 24.93 8.81 3.44
CA THR A 181 25.92 9.72 2.86
C THR A 181 27.32 9.09 2.76
N ALA A 182 27.75 8.34 3.77
CA ALA A 182 29.04 7.64 3.75
C ALA A 182 29.05 6.54 2.67
N TYR A 183 27.97 5.77 2.55
CA TYR A 183 27.83 4.76 1.51
C TYR A 183 27.78 5.37 0.11
N SER A 184 27.07 6.49 -0.06
CA SER A 184 27.00 7.22 -1.33
C SER A 184 28.37 7.71 -1.79
N GLU A 185 29.14 8.33 -0.89
CA GLU A 185 30.50 8.78 -1.20
C GLU A 185 31.39 7.60 -1.61
N ALA A 186 31.40 6.52 -0.84
CA ALA A 186 32.22 5.35 -1.12
C ALA A 186 31.81 4.65 -2.43
N TYR A 187 30.52 4.46 -2.65
CA TYR A 187 29.96 3.83 -3.84
C TYR A 187 30.30 4.61 -5.11
N LEU A 188 30.04 5.92 -5.13
CA LEU A 188 30.28 6.78 -6.28
C LEU A 188 31.78 6.89 -6.61
N ARG A 189 32.65 6.98 -5.60
CA ARG A 189 34.12 6.95 -5.81
C ARG A 189 34.60 5.62 -6.37
N ASN A 190 34.02 4.50 -5.93
CA ASN A 190 34.39 3.18 -6.46
C ASN A 190 34.01 3.01 -7.94
N LEU A 191 33.07 3.80 -8.45
CA LEU A 191 32.76 3.90 -9.89
C LEU A 191 33.72 4.83 -10.66
N GLY A 192 34.71 5.42 -9.98
CA GLY A 192 35.72 6.30 -10.59
C GLY A 192 35.28 7.76 -10.75
N LEU A 193 34.16 8.16 -10.15
CA LEU A 193 33.68 9.55 -10.19
C LEU A 193 34.49 10.44 -9.23
N ASP A 194 34.71 11.71 -9.60
CA ASP A 194 35.26 12.71 -8.69
C ASP A 194 34.19 13.18 -7.70
N VAL A 195 34.29 12.73 -6.45
CA VAL A 195 33.30 12.97 -5.39
C VAL A 195 33.84 13.84 -4.27
N VAL A 196 33.13 14.93 -3.99
CA VAL A 196 33.40 15.83 -2.87
C VAL A 196 32.39 15.59 -1.76
N TYR A 197 32.85 15.31 -0.54
CA TYR A 197 31.99 15.36 0.64
C TYR A 197 31.94 16.80 1.18
N ALA A 198 30.80 17.45 1.03
CA ALA A 198 30.63 18.86 1.38
C ALA A 198 29.88 19.02 2.71
N THR A 199 30.42 19.85 3.59
CA THR A 199 29.77 20.22 4.86
C THR A 199 29.47 21.70 4.96
N ASP A 200 29.92 22.52 4.02
CA ASP A 200 29.79 23.97 3.99
C ASP A 200 29.29 24.49 2.62
N ALA A 201 29.10 25.80 2.53
CA ALA A 201 28.61 26.45 1.32
C ALA A 201 29.60 26.35 0.16
N GLU A 202 30.91 26.40 0.44
CA GLU A 202 31.96 26.34 -0.57
C GLU A 202 31.99 24.97 -1.24
N GLY A 203 31.99 23.90 -0.44
CA GLY A 203 31.90 22.52 -0.95
C GLY A 203 30.62 22.29 -1.76
N LEU A 204 29.48 22.80 -1.30
CA LEU A 204 28.21 22.70 -2.03
C LEU A 204 28.15 23.53 -3.31
N ALA A 205 28.99 24.55 -3.42
CA ALA A 205 29.11 25.40 -4.60
C ALA A 205 30.06 24.82 -5.66
N ARG A 206 30.80 23.73 -5.37
CA ARG A 206 31.71 23.12 -6.34
C ARG A 206 30.97 22.59 -7.56
N ARG A 207 31.53 22.86 -8.73
CA ARG A 207 31.00 22.47 -10.05
C ARG A 207 32.07 21.84 -10.94
N ASP A 208 33.28 21.69 -10.42
CA ASP A 208 34.45 21.13 -11.07
C ASP A 208 34.59 19.62 -10.85
N CYS A 209 33.77 19.04 -9.97
CA CYS A 209 33.69 17.60 -9.69
C CYS A 209 32.44 16.96 -10.34
N ASP A 210 32.37 15.64 -10.31
CA ASP A 210 31.25 14.87 -10.84
C ASP A 210 30.09 14.79 -9.85
N CYS A 211 30.41 14.62 -8.56
CA CYS A 211 29.41 14.51 -7.50
C CYS A 211 29.79 15.33 -6.26
N VAL A 212 28.77 15.83 -5.59
CA VAL A 212 28.87 16.37 -4.22
C VAL A 212 27.94 15.54 -3.34
N VAL A 213 28.46 14.97 -2.25
CA VAL A 213 27.66 14.29 -1.23
C VAL A 213 27.65 15.17 0.01
N ALA A 214 26.48 15.42 0.58
CA ALA A 214 26.37 16.25 1.77
C ALA A 214 25.32 15.73 2.74
N PRO A 215 25.48 15.96 4.05
CA PRO A 215 24.43 15.71 5.01
C PRO A 215 23.29 16.73 4.85
N ALA A 216 22.05 16.32 5.16
CA ALA A 216 20.84 17.13 4.98
C ALA A 216 20.91 18.52 5.63
N TRP A 217 21.55 18.63 6.79
CA TRP A 217 21.70 19.91 7.50
C TRP A 217 22.54 20.93 6.72
N ALA A 218 23.39 20.49 5.79
CA ALA A 218 24.17 21.36 4.92
C ALA A 218 23.32 21.95 3.78
N ALA A 219 22.18 21.34 3.42
CA ALA A 219 21.35 21.78 2.30
C ALA A 219 20.87 23.24 2.42
N GLY A 220 20.72 23.76 3.64
CA GLY A 220 20.41 25.17 3.89
C GLY A 220 21.48 26.16 3.40
N ARG A 221 22.65 25.67 2.98
CA ARG A 221 23.78 26.47 2.46
C ARG A 221 23.87 26.43 0.93
N ILE A 222 22.96 25.74 0.24
CA ILE A 222 22.89 25.72 -1.22
C ILE A 222 22.56 27.12 -1.73
N ALA A 223 23.38 27.63 -2.64
CA ALA A 223 23.23 28.99 -3.16
C ALA A 223 21.92 29.16 -3.96
N PRO A 224 21.21 30.29 -3.83
CA PRO A 224 20.02 30.57 -4.63
C PRO A 224 20.30 30.51 -6.13
N GLY A 225 19.38 29.91 -6.89
CA GLY A 225 19.49 29.80 -8.34
C GLY A 225 20.66 28.95 -8.86
N SER A 226 21.30 28.14 -8.01
CA SER A 226 22.49 27.36 -8.38
C SER A 226 22.20 25.92 -8.84
N VAL A 227 20.93 25.50 -8.80
CA VAL A 227 20.46 24.16 -9.16
C VAL A 227 19.62 24.21 -10.44
N ASP A 228 19.87 23.31 -11.39
CA ASP A 228 19.07 23.16 -12.61
C ASP A 228 17.86 22.26 -12.40
N VAL A 229 18.09 21.12 -11.74
CA VAL A 229 17.05 20.13 -11.44
C VAL A 229 17.15 19.75 -9.98
N ALA A 230 16.10 19.98 -9.22
CA ALA A 230 15.93 19.36 -7.91
C ALA A 230 15.12 18.08 -8.11
N ILE A 231 15.44 17.03 -7.37
CA ILE A 231 14.69 15.78 -7.41
C ILE A 231 14.43 15.27 -5.99
N ASN A 232 13.29 14.62 -5.80
CA ASN A 232 13.00 13.85 -4.61
C ASN A 232 12.14 12.64 -4.98
N PHE A 233 12.65 11.46 -4.67
CA PHE A 233 11.99 10.20 -4.95
C PHE A 233 11.79 9.42 -3.66
N SER A 234 10.54 9.25 -3.24
CA SER A 234 10.16 8.45 -2.09
C SER A 234 10.82 8.83 -0.76
N SER A 235 11.37 10.04 -0.60
CA SER A 235 12.09 10.44 0.62
C SER A 235 11.29 11.43 1.47
N ILE A 236 10.60 12.40 0.87
CA ILE A 236 9.79 13.36 1.65
C ILE A 236 8.59 12.69 2.33
N GLN A 237 8.07 11.59 1.77
CA GLN A 237 7.01 10.79 2.40
C GLN A 237 7.40 10.20 3.77
N GLU A 238 8.71 10.09 4.04
CA GLU A 238 9.26 9.57 5.29
C GLU A 238 9.45 10.67 6.35
N MET A 239 9.36 11.93 5.94
CA MET A 239 9.71 13.07 6.76
C MET A 239 8.50 13.60 7.55
N PRO A 240 8.70 14.10 8.78
CA PRO A 240 7.69 14.89 9.47
C PRO A 240 7.31 16.14 8.66
N ASP A 241 6.05 16.59 8.80
CA ASP A 241 5.49 17.76 8.12
C ASP A 241 6.44 18.98 8.08
N ARG A 242 7.10 19.28 9.22
CA ARG A 242 8.02 20.43 9.32
C ARG A 242 9.25 20.31 8.42
N ALA A 243 9.79 19.11 8.27
CA ALA A 243 11.01 18.86 7.49
C ALA A 243 10.68 18.81 6.00
N ALA A 244 9.59 18.12 5.64
CA ALA A 244 9.05 18.15 4.29
C ALA A 244 8.78 19.59 3.83
N ARG A 245 8.09 20.39 4.65
CA ARG A 245 7.83 21.81 4.36
C ARG A 245 9.12 22.61 4.17
N ALA A 246 10.12 22.42 5.03
CA ALA A 246 11.39 23.13 4.90
C ALA A 246 12.06 22.89 3.54
N TYR A 247 12.03 21.66 3.02
CA TYR A 247 12.54 21.36 1.67
C TYR A 247 11.66 21.98 0.58
N LEU A 248 10.34 21.84 0.69
CA LEU A 248 9.41 22.37 -0.30
C LEU A 248 9.48 23.90 -0.42
N ASP A 249 9.74 24.60 0.68
CA ASP A 249 9.94 26.05 0.72
C ASP A 249 11.34 26.45 0.16
N ALA A 250 12.35 25.60 0.33
CA ALA A 250 13.73 25.89 -0.07
C ALA A 250 14.03 25.58 -1.54
N VAL A 251 13.40 24.54 -2.12
CA VAL A 251 13.61 24.13 -3.52
C VAL A 251 13.38 25.29 -4.52
N PRO A 252 12.29 26.07 -4.42
CA PRO A 252 12.10 27.24 -5.28
C PRO A 252 13.23 28.27 -5.18
N VAL A 253 13.90 28.40 -4.03
CA VAL A 253 15.03 29.32 -3.86
C VAL A 253 16.29 28.77 -4.55
N TRP A 254 16.59 27.49 -4.36
CA TRP A 254 17.77 26.84 -4.95
C TRP A 254 17.71 26.72 -6.47
N LEU A 255 16.51 26.50 -7.02
CA LEU A 255 16.33 26.36 -8.46
C LEU A 255 16.62 27.66 -9.20
N ARG A 256 17.32 27.57 -10.33
CA ARG A 256 17.41 28.67 -11.29
C ARG A 256 16.07 28.90 -12.01
N THR A 257 15.90 30.08 -12.59
CA THR A 257 14.79 30.33 -13.52
C THR A 257 14.87 29.37 -14.72
N GLY A 258 13.76 28.73 -15.06
CA GLY A 258 13.69 27.67 -16.07
C GLY A 258 14.10 26.28 -15.57
N GLY A 259 14.64 26.19 -14.35
CA GLY A 259 14.93 24.92 -13.68
C GLY A 259 13.68 24.14 -13.30
N ALA A 260 13.84 22.87 -12.97
CA ALA A 260 12.73 21.95 -12.70
C ALA A 260 12.85 21.25 -11.34
N PHE A 261 11.70 20.85 -10.80
CA PHE A 261 11.61 19.97 -9.64
C PHE A 261 10.90 18.67 -10.06
N LEU A 262 11.62 17.54 -10.03
CA LEU A 262 11.05 16.22 -10.25
C LEU A 262 10.72 15.59 -8.91
N PHE A 263 9.45 15.37 -8.66
CA PHE A 263 8.95 15.03 -7.34
C PHE A 263 8.03 13.82 -7.43
N ALA A 264 8.37 12.72 -6.77
CA ALA A 264 7.50 11.56 -6.72
C ALA A 264 7.51 10.95 -5.32
N ASN A 265 6.41 11.16 -4.60
CA ASN A 265 6.21 10.66 -3.24
C ASN A 265 4.78 10.17 -3.07
N SER A 266 4.62 9.16 -2.22
CA SER A 266 3.31 8.79 -1.72
C SER A 266 2.76 9.89 -0.81
N ARG A 267 1.45 10.13 -0.90
CA ARG A 267 0.70 11.05 -0.04
C ARG A 267 0.00 10.33 1.11
N GLU A 268 0.33 9.06 1.34
CA GLU A 268 -0.39 8.20 2.30
C GLU A 268 0.36 7.97 3.63
N PHE A 269 1.58 8.49 3.77
CA PHE A 269 2.41 8.33 4.98
C PHE A 269 2.47 9.60 5.85
N PHE A 270 3.66 10.05 6.23
CA PHE A 270 3.85 11.11 7.20
C PHE A 270 3.42 12.47 6.66
N TYR A 271 3.76 12.77 5.41
CA TYR A 271 3.33 13.98 4.74
C TYR A 271 2.02 13.76 3.98
N LYS A 272 0.93 14.28 4.55
CA LYS A 272 -0.45 14.01 4.09
C LYS A 272 -1.10 15.16 3.32
N ARG A 273 -0.33 16.19 2.98
CA ARG A 273 -0.85 17.39 2.32
C ARG A 273 -0.62 17.32 0.83
N GLU A 274 -1.44 18.02 0.07
CA GLU A 274 -1.11 18.29 -1.32
C GLU A 274 0.17 19.12 -1.37
N TYR A 275 1.08 18.73 -2.27
CA TYR A 275 2.30 19.47 -2.57
C TYR A 275 1.97 20.65 -3.50
N LEU A 276 0.97 21.46 -3.12
CA LEU A 276 0.59 22.64 -3.89
C LEU A 276 1.76 23.61 -3.83
N GLN A 277 2.39 23.81 -4.98
CA GLN A 277 3.44 24.78 -5.19
C GLN A 277 2.85 25.91 -6.04
N GLY A 278 2.94 27.14 -5.53
CA GLY A 278 2.57 28.36 -6.24
C GLY A 278 3.79 29.04 -6.85
N PRO A 279 3.63 30.29 -7.34
CA PRO A 279 4.74 31.09 -7.82
C PRO A 279 5.95 31.03 -6.86
N PRO A 280 7.17 30.79 -7.36
CA PRO A 280 7.55 30.73 -8.77
C PRO A 280 7.50 29.32 -9.39
N LEU A 281 7.00 28.29 -8.69
CA LEU A 281 7.07 26.90 -9.11
C LEU A 281 5.69 26.38 -9.59
N TYR A 282 5.62 25.92 -10.84
CA TYR A 282 4.35 25.56 -11.47
C TYR A 282 4.36 24.11 -11.93
N ILE A 283 3.27 23.37 -11.68
CA ILE A 283 3.16 21.99 -12.12
C ILE A 283 2.98 21.92 -13.64
N GLU A 284 3.90 21.23 -14.30
CA GLU A 284 3.93 21.03 -15.75
C GLU A 284 3.39 19.64 -16.11
N TYR A 285 3.60 18.66 -15.23
CA TYR A 285 3.16 17.29 -15.42
C TYR A 285 2.79 16.66 -14.09
N LYS A 286 1.68 15.92 -14.08
CA LYS A 286 1.24 15.09 -12.96
C LYS A 286 0.62 13.83 -13.54
N SER A 287 1.09 12.67 -13.11
CA SER A 287 0.52 11.41 -13.59
C SER A 287 0.71 10.29 -12.58
N TYR A 288 -0.14 9.28 -12.73
CA TYR A 288 0.06 8.01 -12.08
C TYR A 288 1.10 7.18 -12.84
N SER A 289 2.05 6.58 -12.13
CA SER A 289 3.05 5.69 -12.74
C SER A 289 2.94 4.26 -12.20
N PRO A 290 3.43 3.24 -12.94
CA PRO A 290 3.56 1.88 -12.44
C PRO A 290 4.35 1.80 -11.14
N ARG A 291 5.32 2.70 -10.92
CA ARG A 291 6.12 2.81 -9.69
C ARG A 291 5.29 3.07 -8.43
N SER A 292 4.10 3.61 -8.58
CA SER A 292 3.20 3.91 -7.46
C SER A 292 2.88 2.63 -6.67
N ARG A 293 3.53 2.48 -5.52
CA ARG A 293 3.32 1.34 -4.60
C ARG A 293 2.10 1.55 -3.71
N THR A 294 1.58 2.78 -3.68
CA THR A 294 0.34 3.15 -3.02
C THR A 294 -0.67 3.68 -4.04
N THR A 295 -1.87 3.99 -3.58
CA THR A 295 -2.95 4.53 -4.41
C THR A 295 -2.61 5.92 -4.96
N ASP A 296 -2.23 6.84 -4.08
CA ASP A 296 -1.90 8.24 -4.32
C ASP A 296 -0.38 8.45 -4.20
N PHE A 297 0.33 8.15 -5.29
CA PHE A 297 1.76 8.36 -5.45
C PHE A 297 2.01 8.96 -6.83
N PRO A 298 1.71 10.26 -7.01
CA PRO A 298 1.94 10.91 -8.29
C PRO A 298 3.44 11.03 -8.57
N ILE A 299 3.78 11.03 -9.86
CA ILE A 299 4.97 11.71 -10.34
C ILE A 299 4.58 13.11 -10.78
N GLU A 300 5.31 14.09 -10.27
CA GLU A 300 5.06 15.51 -10.46
C GLU A 300 6.33 16.14 -11.04
N ILE A 301 6.18 16.95 -12.09
CA ILE A 301 7.26 17.78 -12.62
C ILE A 301 6.79 19.21 -12.48
N PHE A 302 7.56 20.00 -11.75
CA PHE A 302 7.34 21.43 -11.64
C PHE A 302 8.42 22.19 -12.39
N ARG A 303 8.08 23.38 -12.89
CA ARG A 303 8.98 24.30 -13.56
C ARG A 303 9.01 25.63 -12.83
N LYS A 304 10.21 26.15 -12.54
CA LYS A 304 10.37 27.49 -12.00
C LYS A 304 10.24 28.54 -13.12
N ARG A 305 9.26 29.44 -13.05
CA ARG A 305 9.09 30.55 -14.01
C ARG A 305 8.83 31.86 -13.25
N VAL A 306 9.27 32.98 -13.83
CA VAL A 306 9.06 34.32 -13.25
C VAL A 306 7.75 34.92 -13.78
N ASP A 307 7.44 34.69 -15.05
CA ASP A 307 6.23 35.19 -15.71
C ASP A 307 5.51 34.06 -16.47
N ALA A 308 4.32 33.66 -16.04
CA ALA A 308 3.56 32.60 -16.69
C ALA A 308 2.04 32.79 -16.53
N PRO A 309 1.41 33.83 -17.10
CA PRO A 309 0.01 34.16 -16.83
C PRO A 309 -0.99 33.02 -17.11
N ASP A 310 -0.61 32.04 -17.93
CA ASP A 310 -1.36 30.83 -18.28
C ASP A 310 -1.09 29.61 -17.38
N TRP A 311 -0.14 29.71 -16.43
CA TRP A 311 0.31 28.56 -15.63
C TRP A 311 -0.82 27.93 -14.84
N VAL A 312 -1.78 28.73 -14.35
CA VAL A 312 -2.88 28.26 -13.52
C VAL A 312 -3.71 27.25 -14.32
N ASP A 313 -4.08 27.56 -15.56
CA ASP A 313 -4.91 26.66 -16.35
C ASP A 313 -4.16 25.37 -16.76
N ALA A 314 -2.86 25.46 -17.03
CA ALA A 314 -2.02 24.28 -17.27
C ALA A 314 -1.90 23.40 -16.01
N ALA A 315 -1.68 24.02 -14.85
CA ALA A 315 -1.61 23.34 -13.56
C ALA A 315 -2.92 22.61 -13.25
N LEU A 316 -4.04 23.32 -13.37
CA LEU A 316 -5.39 22.77 -13.19
C LEU A 316 -5.67 21.60 -14.13
N THR A 317 -5.21 21.68 -15.37
CA THR A 317 -5.37 20.59 -16.35
C THR A 317 -4.58 19.36 -15.92
N ALA A 318 -3.29 19.52 -15.56
CA ALA A 318 -2.46 18.42 -15.08
C ALA A 318 -3.05 17.76 -13.81
N GLU A 319 -3.56 18.57 -12.87
CA GLU A 319 -4.20 18.05 -11.66
C GLU A 319 -5.49 17.28 -11.95
N ARG A 320 -6.38 17.86 -12.76
CA ARG A 320 -7.64 17.22 -13.14
C ARG A 320 -7.39 15.90 -13.87
N ASP A 321 -6.49 15.90 -14.85
CA ASP A 321 -6.19 14.72 -15.65
C ASP A 321 -5.62 13.60 -14.77
N TYR A 322 -4.73 13.93 -13.82
CA TYR A 322 -4.28 12.99 -12.80
C TYR A 322 -5.41 12.39 -11.95
N TYR A 323 -6.34 13.22 -11.47
CA TYR A 323 -7.44 12.73 -10.64
C TYR A 323 -8.44 11.88 -11.43
N ILE A 324 -8.64 12.17 -12.72
CA ILE A 324 -9.41 11.30 -13.63
C ILE A 324 -8.71 9.95 -13.79
N GLU A 325 -7.40 9.92 -14.05
CA GLU A 325 -6.61 8.68 -14.12
C GLU A 325 -6.70 7.88 -12.82
N LEU A 326 -6.55 8.55 -11.68
CA LEU A 326 -6.61 7.94 -10.35
C LEU A 326 -8.00 7.33 -10.08
N LYS A 327 -9.07 8.07 -10.39
CA LYS A 327 -10.45 7.58 -10.24
C LYS A 327 -10.69 6.34 -11.09
N ALA A 328 -10.34 6.37 -12.38
CA ALA A 328 -10.53 5.24 -13.28
C ALA A 328 -9.79 3.98 -12.78
N LYS A 329 -8.56 4.16 -12.28
CA LYS A 329 -7.79 3.07 -11.66
C LYS A 329 -8.48 2.53 -10.41
N LEU A 330 -8.97 3.39 -9.53
CA LEU A 330 -9.68 3.00 -8.32
C LEU A 330 -10.96 2.23 -8.62
N GLU A 331 -11.75 2.69 -9.59
CA GLU A 331 -12.95 2.00 -10.06
C GLU A 331 -12.59 0.60 -10.60
N ALA A 332 -11.52 0.48 -11.39
CA ALA A 332 -11.03 -0.81 -11.88
C ALA A 332 -10.59 -1.75 -10.75
N GLN A 333 -9.92 -1.23 -9.71
CA GLN A 333 -9.53 -2.00 -8.54
C GLN A 333 -10.75 -2.48 -7.73
N VAL A 334 -11.75 -1.61 -7.55
CA VAL A 334 -13.00 -1.95 -6.88
C VAL A 334 -13.74 -3.05 -7.64
N GLU A 335 -13.85 -2.94 -8.97
CA GLU A 335 -14.55 -3.95 -9.78
C GLU A 335 -13.79 -5.29 -9.79
N LYS A 336 -12.45 -5.26 -9.85
CA LYS A 336 -11.63 -6.47 -9.68
C LYS A 336 -11.88 -7.11 -8.32
N GLY A 337 -11.93 -6.31 -7.25
CA GLY A 337 -12.23 -6.78 -5.90
C GLY A 337 -13.63 -7.37 -5.79
N ARG A 338 -14.64 -6.72 -6.40
CA ARG A 338 -16.02 -7.21 -6.45
C ARG A 338 -16.11 -8.55 -7.16
N THR A 339 -15.47 -8.66 -8.32
CA THR A 339 -15.40 -9.91 -9.11
C THR A 339 -14.70 -11.03 -8.34
N ALA A 340 -13.62 -10.74 -7.62
CA ALA A 340 -12.92 -11.72 -6.78
C ALA A 340 -13.73 -12.18 -5.55
N LEU A 341 -14.59 -11.31 -5.01
CA LEU A 341 -15.46 -11.63 -3.86
C LEU A 341 -16.68 -12.47 -4.23
N GLU A 342 -17.14 -12.43 -5.48
CA GLU A 342 -18.38 -13.10 -5.90
C GLU A 342 -18.33 -14.63 -5.69
N PRO A 343 -17.27 -15.37 -6.09
CA PRO A 343 -17.16 -16.81 -5.81
C PRO A 343 -17.12 -17.13 -4.31
N LEU A 344 -16.55 -16.23 -3.49
CA LEU A 344 -16.50 -16.40 -2.04
C LEU A 344 -17.89 -16.22 -1.42
N ARG A 345 -18.67 -15.24 -1.89
CA ARG A 345 -20.07 -15.05 -1.48
C ARG A 345 -20.92 -16.26 -1.85
N GLU A 346 -20.78 -16.79 -3.06
CA GLU A 346 -21.47 -18.01 -3.49
C GLU A 346 -21.09 -19.21 -2.61
N ARG A 347 -19.82 -19.34 -2.23
CA ARG A 347 -19.35 -20.41 -1.32
C ARG A 347 -19.96 -20.28 0.07
N ILE A 348 -19.98 -19.07 0.63
CA ILE A 348 -20.58 -18.78 1.95
C ILE A 348 -22.09 -19.07 1.91
N ALA A 349 -22.78 -18.65 0.85
CA ALA A 349 -24.21 -18.91 0.66
C ALA A 349 -24.50 -20.42 0.62
N ARG A 350 -23.73 -21.19 -0.17
CA ARG A 350 -23.83 -22.66 -0.22
C ARG A 350 -23.57 -23.32 1.14
N GLN A 351 -22.58 -22.85 1.89
CA GLN A 351 -22.28 -23.36 3.23
C GLN A 351 -23.39 -23.04 4.24
N SER A 352 -23.95 -21.83 4.16
CA SER A 352 -25.04 -21.39 5.03
C SER A 352 -26.30 -22.21 4.78
N GLU A 353 -26.61 -22.49 3.51
CA GLU A 353 -27.73 -23.34 3.12
C GLU A 353 -27.52 -24.79 3.58
N ALA A 354 -26.34 -25.36 3.37
CA ALA A 354 -26.01 -26.70 3.86
C ALA A 354 -26.12 -26.79 5.39
N MET A 355 -25.73 -25.74 6.12
CA MET A 355 -25.87 -25.67 7.57
C MET A 355 -27.34 -25.59 7.99
N ARG A 356 -28.16 -24.81 7.29
CA ARG A 356 -29.61 -24.73 7.52
C ARG A 356 -30.28 -26.10 7.37
N ILE A 357 -29.99 -26.81 6.27
CA ILE A 357 -30.51 -28.17 6.01
C ILE A 357 -30.07 -29.13 7.13
N ARG A 358 -28.82 -29.05 7.61
CA ARG A 358 -28.35 -29.88 8.73
C ARG A 358 -29.08 -29.59 10.04
N VAL A 359 -29.33 -28.33 10.35
CA VAL A 359 -30.09 -27.93 11.55
C VAL A 359 -31.52 -28.47 11.48
N GLU A 360 -32.20 -28.29 10.35
CA GLU A 360 -33.55 -28.80 10.13
C GLU A 360 -33.60 -30.33 10.23
N THR A 361 -32.66 -31.02 9.57
CA THR A 361 -32.53 -32.48 9.65
C THR A 361 -32.33 -32.94 11.10
N THR A 362 -31.49 -32.23 11.87
CA THR A 362 -31.24 -32.54 13.29
C THR A 362 -32.50 -32.32 14.14
N GLN A 363 -33.26 -31.25 13.88
CA GLN A 363 -34.52 -30.97 14.56
C GLN A 363 -35.56 -32.06 14.26
N ASN A 364 -35.70 -32.47 13.00
CA ASN A 364 -36.58 -33.54 12.58
C ASN A 364 -36.21 -34.89 13.22
N LEU A 365 -34.91 -35.21 13.27
CA LEU A 365 -34.43 -36.41 13.96
C LEU A 365 -34.72 -36.37 15.46
N ARG A 366 -34.54 -35.21 16.12
CA ARG A 366 -34.90 -35.03 17.54
C ARG A 366 -36.39 -35.23 17.79
N ALA A 367 -37.25 -34.64 16.97
CA ALA A 367 -38.70 -34.82 17.05
C ALA A 367 -39.09 -36.30 16.88
N ARG A 368 -38.47 -37.01 15.93
CA ARG A 368 -38.72 -38.43 15.70
C ARG A 368 -38.24 -39.31 16.86
N ILE A 369 -37.08 -39.01 17.44
CA ILE A 369 -36.58 -39.70 18.64
C ILE A 369 -37.57 -39.53 19.78
N GLN A 370 -38.08 -38.32 20.00
CA GLN A 370 -39.07 -38.04 21.05
C GLN A 370 -40.39 -38.81 20.82
N GLU A 371 -40.89 -38.86 19.58
CA GLU A 371 -42.09 -39.65 19.24
C GLU A 371 -41.89 -41.15 19.52
N LEU A 372 -40.71 -41.69 19.18
CA LEU A 372 -40.38 -43.09 19.44
C LEU A 372 -40.27 -43.38 20.95
N GLN A 373 -39.71 -42.46 21.72
CA GLN A 373 -39.64 -42.57 23.18
C GLN A 373 -41.04 -42.61 23.82
N GLU A 374 -41.98 -41.75 23.37
CA GLU A 374 -43.37 -41.77 23.84
C GLU A 374 -44.10 -43.07 23.45
N LYS A 375 -43.87 -43.56 22.23
CA LYS A 375 -44.40 -44.86 21.78
C LYS A 375 -43.85 -46.03 22.62
N GLN A 376 -42.55 -46.04 22.89
CA GLN A 376 -41.92 -47.05 23.75
C GLN A 376 -42.48 -47.01 25.17
N LYS A 377 -42.66 -45.83 25.75
CA LYS A 377 -43.28 -45.63 27.06
C LYS A 377 -44.71 -46.18 27.09
N THR A 378 -45.54 -45.83 26.10
CA THR A 378 -46.92 -46.34 25.98
C THR A 378 -46.95 -47.86 25.83
N MET A 379 -46.02 -48.43 25.05
CA MET A 379 -45.92 -49.88 24.87
C MET A 379 -45.49 -50.57 26.17
N ALA A 380 -44.52 -50.00 26.90
CA ALA A 380 -44.10 -50.51 28.20
C ALA A 380 -45.24 -50.50 29.23
N GLU A 381 -46.03 -49.41 29.27
CA GLU A 381 -47.24 -49.33 30.10
C GLU A 381 -48.27 -50.40 29.74
N ARG A 382 -48.49 -50.66 28.44
CA ARG A 382 -49.37 -51.75 27.96
C ARG A 382 -48.87 -53.13 28.35
N VAL A 383 -47.57 -53.39 28.18
CA VAL A 383 -46.95 -54.66 28.59
C VAL A 383 -47.12 -54.85 30.10
N GLN A 384 -46.80 -53.84 30.91
CA GLN A 384 -46.96 -53.90 32.36
C GLN A 384 -48.42 -54.15 32.77
N ALA A 385 -49.39 -53.52 32.09
CA ALA A 385 -50.82 -53.75 32.32
C ALA A 385 -51.26 -55.18 31.96
N LEU A 386 -50.74 -55.75 30.86
CA LEU A 386 -51.00 -57.14 30.47
C LEU A 386 -50.36 -58.12 31.46
N THR A 387 -49.12 -57.88 31.90
CA THR A 387 -48.45 -58.68 32.93
C THR A 387 -49.28 -58.70 34.22
N ARG A 388 -49.72 -57.54 34.72
CA ARG A 388 -50.60 -57.46 35.89
C ARG A 388 -51.92 -58.20 35.71
N ARG A 389 -52.49 -58.22 34.49
CA ARG A 389 -53.71 -58.99 34.19
C ARG A 389 -53.43 -60.50 34.20
N ALA A 390 -52.33 -60.93 33.61
CA ALA A 390 -51.91 -62.33 33.61
C ALA A 390 -51.66 -62.83 35.04
N GLU A 391 -50.90 -62.09 35.85
CA GLU A 391 -50.66 -62.40 37.27
C GLU A 391 -51.97 -62.51 38.07
N LYS A 392 -52.94 -61.61 37.83
CA LYS A 392 -54.28 -61.70 38.46
C LYS A 392 -55.05 -62.95 38.03
N ALA A 393 -55.00 -63.30 36.75
CA ALA A 393 -55.66 -64.49 36.23
C ALA A 393 -55.02 -65.78 36.78
N GLU A 394 -53.69 -65.82 36.86
CA GLU A 394 -52.94 -66.93 37.44
C GLU A 394 -53.20 -67.08 38.94
N ALA A 395 -53.26 -65.97 39.69
CA ALA A 395 -53.67 -65.96 41.10
C ALA A 395 -55.11 -66.45 41.31
N ALA A 396 -56.02 -66.20 40.35
CA ALA A 396 -57.39 -66.71 40.38
C ALA A 396 -57.43 -68.23 40.10
N LEU A 397 -56.63 -68.71 39.17
CA LEU A 397 -56.48 -70.15 38.86
C LEU A 397 -55.87 -70.93 40.03
N THR A 398 -54.86 -70.37 40.71
CA THR A 398 -54.25 -70.99 41.90
C THR A 398 -55.16 -70.95 43.13
N LYS A 399 -56.04 -69.95 43.28
CA LYS A 399 -57.12 -69.97 44.30
C LYS A 399 -58.22 -71.00 44.01
N GLY A 400 -58.34 -71.48 42.77
CA GLY A 400 -59.25 -72.56 42.39
C GLY A 400 -58.74 -73.98 42.68
N SER A 401 -57.47 -74.15 43.04
CA SER A 401 -56.84 -75.48 43.21
C SER A 401 -56.41 -75.82 44.65
N SER A 402 -56.88 -75.10 45.67
CA SER A 402 -56.66 -75.48 47.07
C SER A 402 -57.72 -76.47 47.59
N SER A 403 -57.59 -77.75 47.22
CA SER A 403 -58.10 -78.88 48.01
C SER A 403 -57.17 -80.10 47.95
N LYS A 404 -56.08 -80.06 48.72
CA LYS A 404 -55.62 -81.14 49.63
C LYS A 404 -54.18 -80.87 50.10
N PRO A 405 -53.91 -80.95 51.41
CA PRO A 405 -52.56 -80.87 51.94
C PRO A 405 -51.85 -82.23 51.78
N ALA A 406 -50.58 -82.20 51.37
CA ALA A 406 -49.69 -83.34 51.41
C ALA A 406 -48.47 -83.02 52.30
N PRO A 407 -47.86 -84.04 52.93
CA PRO A 407 -47.21 -83.90 54.23
C PRO A 407 -45.72 -83.52 54.17
N LYS A 408 -45.26 -83.05 55.33
CA LYS A 408 -43.87 -82.79 55.73
C LYS A 408 -42.86 -83.80 55.19
N ALA A 409 -41.76 -83.30 54.64
CA ALA A 409 -40.48 -83.99 54.64
C ALA A 409 -39.34 -82.99 54.95
N THR A 410 -38.60 -83.31 56.00
CA THR A 410 -37.35 -82.70 56.49
C THR A 410 -36.15 -83.13 55.65
N ALA A 411 -35.21 -82.21 55.36
CA ALA A 411 -33.74 -82.40 55.31
C ALA A 411 -33.09 -81.13 54.68
N LYS A 412 -32.20 -80.38 55.35
CA LYS A 412 -30.75 -80.58 55.63
C LYS A 412 -29.82 -80.11 54.50
N GLY A 413 -28.95 -79.12 54.82
CA GLY A 413 -27.70 -78.73 54.11
C GLY A 413 -27.91 -77.97 52.80
N SER A 414 -27.12 -76.99 52.39
CA SER A 414 -25.78 -76.53 52.79
C SER A 414 -25.50 -75.16 52.18
N ASP A 415 -24.75 -74.30 52.90
CA ASP A 415 -23.86 -73.26 52.37
C ASP A 415 -22.99 -73.76 51.17
N PRO A 416 -22.30 -72.94 50.33
CA PRO A 416 -21.72 -71.62 50.62
C PRO A 416 -21.64 -70.56 49.47
N LYS A 417 -21.26 -69.33 49.84
CA LYS A 417 -20.35 -68.35 49.16
C LYS A 417 -20.39 -68.17 47.62
N ALA A 418 -20.67 -66.93 47.19
CA ALA A 418 -19.71 -65.98 46.60
C ALA A 418 -20.36 -64.59 46.44
#